data_AF-A0A3B0ZVM1-F1
#
_entry.id   AF-A0A3B0ZVM1-F1
#
_cell.length_a   1.000
_cell.length_b   1.000
_cell.length_c   1.000
_cell.angle_alpha   90.00
_cell.angle_beta   90.00
_cell.angle_gamma   90.00
#
_symmetry.space_group_name_H-M   'P 1'
#
loop_
_entity.id
_entity.type
_entity.pdbx_description
1 polymer ?
#
loop_
_entity_poly.entity_id
_entity_poly.type
_entity_poly.pdbx_seq_one_letter_code
_entity_poly.pdbx_strand_id
1 'polypeptide(L)'
;MSSNVLLLLGFSIVFANIPWLSERFFIIFNPPFGGKKRIWMRLLEWFVFACLAVLFAWGLEQKTIGSVHSQDWEFYAIFFSLFVVFAFPSFIYRHLILHLISRKSI
;
A
#
# COMPACT_ATOMS: atom_id res chain seq x y z
N MET A 1 -18.43 -4.87 -15.04
CA MET A 1 -17.11 -5.06 -14.40
C MET A 1 -17.20 -6.28 -13.51
N SER A 2 -16.26 -7.22 -13.58
CA SER A 2 -16.22 -8.37 -12.69
C SER A 2 -15.99 -7.91 -11.24
N SER A 3 -16.81 -8.39 -10.30
CA SER A 3 -16.76 -7.99 -8.88
C SER A 3 -15.37 -8.12 -8.25
N ASN A 4 -14.56 -9.07 -8.74
CA ASN A 4 -13.20 -9.33 -8.28
C ASN A 4 -12.23 -8.18 -8.55
N VAL A 5 -12.37 -7.49 -9.69
CA VAL A 5 -11.49 -6.37 -10.04
C VAL A 5 -11.75 -5.19 -9.09
N LEU A 6 -13.02 -4.91 -8.77
CA LEU A 6 -13.37 -3.87 -7.81
C LEU A 6 -12.85 -4.18 -6.41
N LEU A 7 -12.94 -5.44 -5.98
CA LEU A 7 -12.37 -5.89 -4.70
C LEU A 7 -10.85 -5.69 -4.66
N LEU A 8 -10.13 -6.07 -5.71
CA LEU A 8 -8.68 -5.88 -5.81
C LEU A 8 -8.29 -4.41 -5.79
N LEU A 9 -9.04 -3.57 -6.50
CA LEU A 9 -8.80 -2.13 -6.54
C LEU A 9 -9.02 -1.50 -5.16
N GLY A 10 -10.12 -1.85 -4.49
CA GLY A 10 -10.40 -1.40 -3.13
C GLY A 10 -9.33 -1.84 -2.13
N PHE A 11 -8.90 -3.10 -2.19
CA PHE A 11 -7.80 -3.62 -1.37
C PHE A 11 -6.49 -2.88 -1.64
N SER A 12 -6.15 -2.65 -2.91
CA SER A 12 -4.93 -1.96 -3.30
C SER A 12 -4.88 -0.53 -2.78
N ILE A 13 -6.01 0.19 -2.82
CA ILE A 13 -6.12 1.53 -2.24
C ILE A 13 -5.86 1.47 -0.73
N VAL A 14 -6.51 0.57 -0.01
CA VAL A 14 -6.33 0.46 1.46
C VAL A 14 -4.88 0.10 1.79
N PHE A 15 -4.33 -0.92 1.15
CA PHE A 15 -2.96 -1.41 1.40
C PHE A 15 -1.88 -0.39 1.05
N ALA A 16 -2.08 0.40 0.00
CA ALA A 16 -1.14 1.46 -0.38
C ALA A 16 -1.05 2.58 0.67
N ASN A 17 -2.15 2.86 1.37
CA ASN A 17 -2.27 3.99 2.29
C ASN A 17 -1.90 3.64 3.75
N ILE A 18 -2.10 2.38 4.16
CA ILE A 18 -1.80 1.86 5.51
C ILE A 18 -0.40 2.22 6.05
N PRO A 19 0.72 2.03 5.30
CA PRO A 19 2.08 2.26 5.81
C PRO A 19 2.34 3.71 6.22
N TRP A 20 1.61 4.63 5.59
CA TRP A 20 1.80 6.08 5.72
C TRP A 20 0.93 6.68 6.82
N LEU A 21 -0.29 6.15 7.04
CA LEU A 21 -1.17 6.56 8.14
C LEU A 21 -0.65 6.10 9.51
N SER A 22 -0.10 4.89 9.60
CA SER A 22 0.25 4.28 10.88
C SER A 22 1.71 4.54 11.29
N GLU A 23 1.90 4.93 12.55
CA GLU A 23 3.21 4.99 13.22
C GLU A 23 3.72 3.59 13.63
N ARG A 24 2.84 2.59 13.61
CA ARG A 24 3.18 1.20 13.97
C ARG A 24 3.83 0.50 12.79
N PHE A 25 4.82 -0.33 13.07
CA PHE A 25 5.47 -1.19 12.10
C PHE A 25 4.53 -2.39 11.81
N PHE A 26 4.15 -2.58 10.55
CA PHE A 26 3.11 -3.51 10.08
C PHE A 26 1.76 -3.35 10.79
N ILE A 27 1.39 -2.15 11.27
CA ILE A 27 0.18 -1.89 12.09
C ILE A 27 0.21 -2.54 13.49
N ILE A 28 1.02 -3.58 13.69
CA ILE A 28 1.00 -4.45 14.88
C ILE A 28 2.14 -4.13 15.85
N PHE A 29 3.34 -3.86 15.33
CA PHE A 29 4.55 -3.73 16.15
C PHE A 29 4.85 -2.26 16.47
N ASN A 30 5.29 -1.98 17.69
CA ASN A 30 5.92 -0.70 17.99
C ASN A 30 7.19 -0.57 17.14
N PRO A 31 7.51 0.62 16.60
CA PRO A 31 8.70 0.80 15.77
C PRO A 31 9.93 0.32 16.55
N PRO A 32 10.74 -0.59 15.98
CA PRO A 32 11.96 -1.01 16.64
C PRO A 32 12.83 0.23 16.83
N PHE A 33 13.41 0.37 18.02
CA PHE A 33 14.25 1.51 18.48
C PHE A 33 13.57 2.72 19.13
N GLY A 34 12.27 2.70 19.44
CA GLY A 34 11.66 3.73 20.30
C GLY A 34 11.70 5.17 19.76
N GLY A 35 12.08 5.36 18.50
CA GLY A 35 12.15 6.64 17.79
C GLY A 35 11.07 6.76 16.72
N LYS A 36 11.01 7.93 16.06
CA LYS A 36 10.07 8.18 14.94
C LYS A 36 10.31 7.19 13.79
N LYS A 37 9.22 6.64 13.23
CA LYS A 37 9.26 5.71 12.10
C LYS A 37 9.97 6.32 10.88
N ARG A 38 11.15 5.79 10.54
CA ARG A 38 12.00 6.27 9.43
C ARG A 38 11.32 6.09 8.08
N ILE A 39 11.67 6.94 7.11
CA ILE A 39 11.10 6.88 5.76
C ILE A 39 11.38 5.54 5.06
N TRP A 40 12.61 5.02 5.19
CA TRP A 40 13.01 3.73 4.61
C TRP A 40 12.19 2.55 5.15
N MET A 41 11.80 2.60 6.42
CA MET A 41 10.94 1.56 7.02
C MET A 41 9.54 1.56 6.40
N ARG A 42 8.98 2.74 6.13
CA ARG A 42 7.69 2.88 5.45
C ARG A 42 7.75 2.38 4.01
N LEU A 43 8.85 2.66 3.32
CA LEU A 43 9.07 2.16 1.95
C LEU A 43 9.16 0.64 1.93
N LEU A 44 9.85 0.03 2.91
CA LEU A 44 9.92 -1.43 3.02
C LEU A 44 8.54 -2.04 3.28
N GLU A 45 7.77 -1.51 4.24
CA GLU A 45 6.40 -2.00 4.47
C GLU A 45 5.52 -1.82 3.25
N TRP A 46 5.57 -0.66 2.60
CA TRP A 46 4.81 -0.37 1.39
C TRP A 46 5.14 -1.38 0.28
N PHE A 47 6.42 -1.71 0.11
CA PHE A 47 6.85 -2.75 -0.82
C PHE A 47 6.29 -4.13 -0.44
N VAL A 48 6.30 -4.50 0.85
CA VAL A 48 5.70 -5.76 1.30
C VAL A 48 4.19 -5.79 1.07
N PHE A 49 3.47 -4.70 1.34
CA PHE A 49 2.04 -4.61 1.04
C PHE A 49 1.75 -4.67 -0.46
N ALA A 50 2.62 -4.11 -1.31
CA ALA A 50 2.52 -4.26 -2.76
C ALA A 50 2.66 -5.74 -3.16
N CYS A 51 3.67 -6.45 -2.63
CA CYS A 51 3.83 -7.89 -2.87
C CYS A 51 2.62 -8.70 -2.38
N LEU A 52 2.08 -8.38 -1.19
CA LEU A 52 0.87 -9.03 -0.67
C LEU A 52 -0.35 -8.81 -1.56
N ALA A 53 -0.51 -7.61 -2.12
CA ALA A 53 -1.61 -7.29 -3.02
C ALA A 53 -1.50 -8.07 -4.35
N VAL A 54 -0.28 -8.21 -4.91
CA VAL A 54 -0.03 -9.08 -6.08
C VAL A 54 -0.34 -10.54 -5.74
N LEU A 55 0.11 -11.04 -4.59
CA LEU A 55 -0.16 -12.41 -4.16
C LEU A 55 -1.66 -12.67 -3.98
N PHE A 56 -2.39 -11.68 -3.47
CA PHE A 56 -3.84 -11.74 -3.32
C PHE A 56 -4.56 -11.76 -4.69
N ALA A 57 -4.07 -10.98 -5.65
CA ALA A 57 -4.57 -11.00 -7.03
C ALA A 57 -4.41 -12.38 -7.67
N TRP A 58 -3.21 -12.95 -7.60
CA TRP A 58 -2.94 -14.31 -8.08
C TRP A 58 -3.82 -15.36 -7.40
N GLY A 59 -4.00 -15.29 -6.09
CA GLY A 59 -4.86 -16.23 -5.35
C GLY A 59 -6.34 -16.14 -5.74
N LEU A 60 -6.84 -14.94 -6.06
CA LEU A 60 -8.22 -14.74 -6.54
C LEU A 60 -8.41 -15.25 -7.98
N GLU A 61 -7.45 -15.02 -8.87
CA GLU A 61 -7.49 -15.53 -10.24
C GLU A 61 -7.51 -17.06 -10.25
N GLN A 62 -6.67 -17.69 -9.44
CA GLN A 62 -6.58 -19.15 -9.33
C GLN A 62 -7.91 -19.77 -8.84
N LYS A 63 -8.60 -19.11 -7.91
CA LYS A 63 -9.91 -19.57 -7.40
C LYS A 63 -11.08 -19.35 -8.37
N THR A 64 -11.05 -18.29 -9.19
CA THR A 64 -12.24 -17.89 -9.96
C THR A 64 -12.25 -18.45 -11.39
N ILE A 65 -11.09 -18.59 -12.03
CA ILE A 65 -11.01 -18.87 -13.48
C ILE A 65 -10.40 -20.26 -13.77
N GLY A 66 -9.82 -20.94 -12.78
CA GLY A 66 -9.21 -22.27 -12.94
C GLY A 66 -7.94 -22.30 -13.80
N SER A 67 -7.66 -21.23 -14.54
CA SER A 67 -6.43 -21.00 -15.32
C SER A 67 -5.89 -19.61 -15.02
N VAL A 68 -4.66 -19.54 -14.50
CA VAL A 68 -3.95 -18.27 -14.35
C VAL A 68 -3.47 -17.87 -15.74
N HIS A 69 -4.04 -16.81 -16.31
CA HIS A 69 -3.53 -16.27 -17.55
C HIS A 69 -2.13 -15.71 -17.28
N SER A 70 -1.18 -16.02 -18.17
CA SER A 70 0.17 -15.44 -18.07
C SER A 70 0.05 -13.94 -18.34
N GLN A 71 0.08 -13.14 -17.27
CA GLN A 71 0.18 -11.68 -17.35
C GLN A 71 1.62 -11.31 -17.68
N ASP A 72 1.79 -10.50 -18.71
CA ASP A 72 3.09 -9.97 -19.08
C ASP A 72 3.63 -8.94 -18.06
N TRP A 73 4.90 -8.57 -18.20
CA TRP A 73 5.58 -7.66 -17.28
C TRP A 73 4.90 -6.28 -17.20
N GLU A 74 4.21 -5.86 -18.27
CA GLU A 74 3.45 -4.61 -18.36
C GLU A 74 2.36 -4.54 -17.30
N PHE A 75 1.70 -5.66 -16.99
CA PHE A 75 0.66 -5.70 -15.98
C PHE A 75 1.22 -5.33 -14.60
N TYR A 76 2.37 -5.90 -14.25
CA TYR A 76 3.04 -5.61 -12.97
C TYR A 76 3.56 -4.18 -12.92
N ALA A 77 4.06 -3.65 -14.05
CA ALA A 77 4.48 -2.25 -14.14
C ALA A 77 3.31 -1.28 -13.91
N ILE A 78 2.18 -1.51 -14.56
CA ILE A 78 0.96 -0.69 -14.39
C ILE A 78 0.43 -0.80 -12.97
N PHE A 79 0.36 -2.01 -12.41
CA PHE A 79 -0.05 -2.24 -11.03
C PHE A 79 0.84 -1.47 -10.05
N PHE A 80 2.16 -1.54 -10.24
CA PHE A 80 3.13 -0.82 -9.41
C PHE A 80 2.93 0.70 -9.51
N SER A 81 2.79 1.25 -10.72
CA SER A 81 2.51 2.66 -10.93
C SER A 81 1.20 3.11 -10.26
N LEU A 82 0.13 2.31 -10.36
CA LEU A 82 -1.14 2.57 -9.67
C LEU A 82 -0.98 2.56 -8.15
N PHE A 83 -0.23 1.59 -7.61
CA PHE A 83 0.02 1.47 -6.18
C PHE A 83 0.80 2.68 -5.63
N VAL A 84 1.73 3.24 -6.42
CA VAL A 84 2.44 4.49 -6.10
C VAL A 84 1.47 5.67 -6.05
N VAL A 85 0.60 5.82 -7.05
CA VAL A 85 -0.40 6.91 -7.09
C VAL A 85 -1.37 6.79 -5.92
N PHE A 86 -1.82 5.58 -5.58
CA PHE A 86 -2.74 5.37 -4.45
C PHE A 86 -2.13 5.69 -3.10
N ALA A 87 -0.81 5.62 -2.93
CA ALA A 87 -0.14 6.01 -1.69
C ALA A 87 -0.06 7.54 -1.48
N PHE A 88 -0.27 8.32 -2.54
CA PHE A 88 -0.06 9.78 -2.55
C PHE A 88 -0.91 10.56 -1.53
N PRO A 89 -2.21 10.28 -1.31
CA PRO A 89 -3.03 11.02 -0.33
C PRO A 89 -2.47 10.90 1.09
N SER A 90 -2.08 9.68 1.48
CA SER A 90 -1.49 9.42 2.80
C SER A 90 -0.11 10.01 2.95
N PHE A 91 0.67 9.98 1.88
CA PHE A 91 1.98 10.61 1.82
C PHE A 91 1.88 12.11 2.15
N ILE A 92 0.97 12.82 1.48
CA ILE A 92 0.71 14.26 1.69
C ILE A 92 0.20 14.49 3.11
N TYR A 93 -0.79 13.72 3.56
CA TYR A 93 -1.37 13.88 4.90
C TYR A 93 -0.28 13.83 5.98
N ARG A 94 0.66 12.89 5.85
CA ARG A 94 1.72 12.70 6.83
C ARG A 94 2.83 13.75 6.75
N HIS A 95 3.30 14.08 5.56
CA HIS A 95 4.49 14.94 5.40
C HIS A 95 4.13 16.42 5.38
N LEU A 96 2.98 16.76 4.79
CA LEU A 96 2.54 18.15 4.66
C LEU A 96 1.58 18.51 5.80
N ILE A 97 0.43 17.84 5.89
CA ILE A 97 -0.66 18.29 6.78
C ILE A 97 -0.27 18.15 8.26
N LEU A 98 0.26 17.00 8.67
CA LEU A 98 0.70 16.78 10.04
C LEU A 98 1.85 17.73 10.45
N HIS A 99 2.74 18.07 9.52
CA HIS A 99 3.80 19.05 9.79
C HIS A 99 3.24 20.46 9.96
N LEU A 100 2.25 20.84 9.14
CA LEU A 100 1.59 22.16 9.21
C LEU A 100 0.77 22.33 10.48
N ILE A 101 0.01 21.30 10.89
CA ILE A 101 -0.77 21.32 12.14
C ILE A 101 0.15 21.49 13.35
N SER A 102 1.28 20.77 13.37
CA SER A 102 2.26 20.88 14.46
C SER A 102 2.90 22.28 14.57
N ARG A 103 3.02 23.03 13.47
CA ARG A 103 3.55 24.40 13.51
C ARG A 103 2.54 25.43 13.97
N LYS A 104 1.24 25.22 13.73
CA LYS A 104 0.17 26.18 14.07
C LYS A 104 -0.27 26.11 15.54
N SER A 105 0.21 25.11 16.28
CA SER A 105 -0.09 24.87 17.70
C SER A 105 0.88 25.56 18.68
N ILE A 106 1.76 26.42 18.18
CA ILE A 106 2.69 27.27 18.95
C ILE A 106 2.26 28.72 18.74
#